data_AF-A0A8B7YJR6-F1
#
_entry.id   AF-A0A8B7YJR6-F1
#
_cell.length_a   1.000
_cell.length_b   1.000
_cell.length_c   1.000
_cell.angle_alpha   90.00
_cell.angle_beta   90.00
_cell.angle_gamma   90.00
#
_symmetry.space_group_name_H-M   'P 1'
#
loop_
_entity.id
_entity.type
_entity.pdbx_description
1 polymer ?
#
loop_
_entity_poly.entity_id
_entity_poly.type
_entity_poly.pdbx_seq_one_letter_code
_entity_poly.pdbx_strand_id
1 'polypeptide(L)'
;MTMEDDNDASSLESFALHVVLFPILDELEKIDLSAAQTLRAAFEKAEKQNPGISHDIISGVLESRSAGVALNTECMLKLAALDSEEYTLRRKEDVFEKLNEQARELKKILARLPDEIGDRPKFLQTIKDIASGIKDLLEALNRLIKKHGAGRLKDRKSVLDAHKKEFINSSKNFSDTLKIYFRDGHINNVYKSANKLVNDTNTILKMLKSVGN
;
A
#
# COMPACT_ATOMS: atom_id res chain seq x y z
N MET A 1 20.76 0.88 25.33
CA MET A 1 20.30 1.89 24.34
C MET A 1 20.30 1.20 22.99
N THR A 2 19.29 0.36 22.79
CA THR A 2 19.11 -0.47 21.61
C THR A 2 18.11 0.23 20.71
N MET A 3 18.54 0.57 19.50
CA MET A 3 17.65 0.96 18.41
C MET A 3 17.06 -0.32 17.84
N GLU A 4 15.88 -0.70 18.32
CA GLU A 4 15.10 -1.80 17.77
C GLU A 4 13.65 -1.29 17.56
N ASP A 5 13.04 -1.74 16.47
CA ASP A 5 11.59 -1.74 16.19
C ASP A 5 10.93 -0.59 15.42
N ASP A 6 11.54 -0.19 14.30
CA ASP A 6 10.83 0.52 13.21
C ASP A 6 10.56 -0.38 11.97
N ASN A 7 10.86 -1.69 12.01
CA ASN A 7 10.89 -2.51 10.79
C ASN A 7 9.75 -3.53 10.60
N ASP A 8 8.78 -3.65 11.52
CA ASP A 8 7.76 -4.72 11.45
C ASP A 8 6.33 -4.28 11.11
N ALA A 9 6.06 -2.99 10.90
CA ALA A 9 4.75 -2.52 10.45
C ALA A 9 4.49 -2.72 8.93
N SER A 10 5.41 -3.39 8.22
CA SER A 10 5.37 -3.61 6.77
C SER A 10 5.04 -5.07 6.39
N SER A 11 4.53 -5.87 7.31
CA SER A 11 4.02 -7.21 6.98
C SER A 11 2.68 -7.10 6.26
N LEU A 12 2.43 -7.99 5.30
CA LEU A 12 1.10 -8.15 4.66
C LEU A 12 -0.01 -8.43 5.68
N GLU A 13 0.35 -8.88 6.89
CA GLU A 13 -0.55 -9.20 7.99
C GLU A 13 -1.20 -7.93 8.56
N SER A 14 -0.47 -6.80 8.57
CA SER A 14 -0.99 -5.49 8.98
C SER A 14 -1.69 -4.70 7.88
N PHE A 15 -1.81 -5.25 6.68
CA PHE A 15 -2.37 -4.55 5.53
C PHE A 15 -3.84 -4.17 5.70
N ALA A 16 -4.60 -4.95 6.48
CA ALA A 16 -6.01 -4.67 6.75
C ALA A 16 -6.22 -3.37 7.57
N LEU A 17 -5.29 -3.04 8.47
CA LEU A 17 -5.28 -1.77 9.19
C LEU A 17 -5.21 -0.58 8.22
N HIS A 18 -4.31 -0.71 7.25
CA HIS A 18 -3.94 0.34 6.30
C HIS A 18 -4.98 0.60 5.22
N VAL A 19 -5.62 -0.47 4.74
CA VAL A 19 -6.53 -0.39 3.58
C VAL A 19 -8.00 -0.30 3.99
N VAL A 20 -8.36 -0.78 5.19
CA VAL A 20 -9.75 -0.79 5.65
C VAL A 20 -9.97 0.19 6.79
N LEU A 21 -9.22 0.05 7.89
CA LEU A 21 -9.49 0.83 9.09
C LEU A 21 -9.10 2.31 8.92
N PHE A 22 -7.95 2.62 8.35
CA PHE A 22 -7.52 4.02 8.21
C PHE A 22 -8.48 4.88 7.37
N PRO A 23 -8.95 4.46 6.18
CA PRO A 23 -9.98 5.23 5.46
C PRO A 23 -11.28 5.41 6.25
N ILE A 24 -11.72 4.39 7.01
CA ILE A 24 -12.93 4.50 7.84
C ILE A 24 -12.72 5.52 8.97
N LEU A 25 -11.54 5.53 9.59
CA LEU A 25 -11.19 6.48 10.64
C LEU A 25 -11.01 7.90 10.10
N ASP A 26 -10.50 8.07 8.87
CA ASP A 26 -10.42 9.36 8.18
C ASP A 26 -11.85 9.95 7.97
N GLU A 27 -12.85 9.11 7.66
CA GLU A 27 -14.26 9.54 7.59
C GLU A 27 -14.85 9.85 8.97
N LEU A 28 -14.54 9.03 10.00
CA LEU A 28 -14.99 9.28 11.37
C LEU A 28 -14.43 10.58 11.93
N GLU A 29 -13.20 10.94 11.56
CA GLU A 29 -12.52 12.15 12.02
C GLU A 29 -13.26 13.43 11.60
N LYS A 30 -14.01 13.39 10.50
CA LYS A 30 -14.88 14.50 10.04
C LYS A 30 -16.11 14.69 10.94
N ILE A 31 -16.46 13.68 11.73
CA ILE A 31 -17.63 13.65 12.62
C ILE A 31 -17.19 13.87 14.07
N ASP A 32 -16.21 13.09 14.54
CA ASP A 32 -15.65 13.15 15.88
C ASP A 32 -14.14 12.88 15.84
N LEU A 33 -13.38 13.96 15.91
CA LEU A 33 -11.91 13.95 15.93
C LEU A 33 -11.36 13.13 17.11
N SER A 34 -11.94 13.28 18.30
CA SER A 34 -11.40 12.65 19.52
C SER A 34 -11.60 11.14 19.48
N ALA A 35 -12.78 10.68 19.05
CA ALA A 35 -13.07 9.27 18.90
C ALA A 35 -12.21 8.63 17.82
N ALA A 36 -12.08 9.27 16.64
CA ALA A 36 -11.26 8.78 15.55
C ALA A 36 -9.79 8.61 15.94
N GLN A 37 -9.20 9.59 16.62
CA GLN A 37 -7.80 9.54 17.05
C GLN A 37 -7.56 8.50 18.16
N THR A 38 -8.52 8.35 19.08
CA THR A 38 -8.44 7.32 20.13
C THR A 38 -8.45 5.91 19.53
N LEU A 39 -9.36 5.65 18.60
CA LEU A 39 -9.44 4.37 17.90
C LEU A 39 -8.19 4.12 17.05
N ARG A 40 -7.71 5.14 16.32
CA ARG A 40 -6.49 5.03 15.51
C ARG A 40 -5.30 4.57 16.36
N ALA A 41 -5.03 5.26 17.47
CA ALA A 41 -3.92 4.94 18.35
C ALA A 41 -4.06 3.53 18.97
N ALA A 42 -5.28 3.12 19.31
CA ALA A 42 -5.54 1.79 19.86
C ALA A 42 -5.26 0.68 18.83
N PHE A 43 -5.76 0.83 17.60
CA PHE A 43 -5.53 -0.15 16.53
C PHE A 43 -4.07 -0.22 16.11
N GLU A 44 -3.38 0.92 15.95
CA GLU A 44 -1.96 0.93 15.64
C GLU A 44 -1.13 0.22 16.72
N LYS A 45 -1.44 0.47 18.00
CA LYS A 45 -0.75 -0.19 19.11
C LYS A 45 -1.04 -1.69 19.18
N ALA A 46 -2.30 -2.08 18.96
CA ALA A 46 -2.69 -3.49 18.94
C ALA A 46 -2.01 -4.25 17.79
N GLU A 47 -2.00 -3.65 16.60
CA GLU A 47 -1.37 -4.22 15.41
C GLU A 47 0.14 -4.38 15.58
N LYS A 48 0.81 -3.39 16.20
CA LYS A 48 2.24 -3.49 16.52
C LYS A 48 2.54 -4.62 17.50
N GLN A 49 1.64 -4.91 18.44
CA GLN A 49 1.83 -5.97 19.44
C GLN A 49 1.42 -7.35 18.94
N ASN A 50 0.47 -7.42 18.00
CA ASN A 50 -0.03 -8.66 17.42
C ASN A 50 -0.38 -8.44 15.94
N PRO A 51 0.60 -8.56 15.01
CA PRO A 51 0.35 -8.42 13.58
C PRO A 51 -0.75 -9.36 13.10
N GLY A 52 -1.69 -8.86 12.30
CA GLY A 52 -2.87 -9.58 11.84
C GLY A 52 -4.13 -9.35 12.68
N ILE A 53 -4.04 -8.77 13.88
CA ILE A 53 -5.21 -8.58 14.75
C ILE A 53 -6.30 -7.71 14.11
N SER A 54 -5.92 -6.70 13.32
CA SER A 54 -6.90 -5.90 12.58
C SER A 54 -7.65 -6.74 11.55
N HIS A 55 -6.97 -7.67 10.87
CA HIS A 55 -7.62 -8.59 9.93
C HIS A 55 -8.61 -9.51 10.64
N ASP A 56 -8.21 -10.09 11.77
CA ASP A 56 -9.06 -10.98 12.57
C ASP A 56 -10.32 -10.27 13.08
N ILE A 57 -10.15 -9.04 13.60
CA ILE A 57 -11.27 -8.22 14.09
C ILE A 57 -12.25 -7.92 12.95
N ILE A 58 -11.77 -7.47 11.79
CA ILE A 58 -12.65 -7.15 10.65
C ILE A 58 -13.34 -8.43 10.14
N SER A 59 -12.62 -9.55 10.06
CA SER A 59 -13.18 -10.83 9.65
C SER A 59 -14.30 -11.27 10.60
N GLY A 60 -14.08 -11.19 11.92
CA GLY A 60 -15.12 -11.48 12.92
C GLY A 60 -16.35 -10.56 12.81
N VAL A 61 -16.16 -9.27 12.49
CA VAL A 61 -17.28 -8.34 12.25
C VAL A 61 -18.08 -8.73 10.99
N LEU A 62 -17.41 -9.11 9.90
CA LEU A 62 -18.08 -9.52 8.66
C LEU A 62 -18.84 -10.84 8.82
N GLU A 63 -18.25 -11.80 9.53
CA GLU A 63 -18.86 -13.08 9.86
C GLU A 63 -20.09 -12.90 10.75
N SER A 64 -20.00 -12.08 11.80
CA SER A 64 -21.12 -11.80 12.71
C SER A 64 -22.31 -11.12 12.02
N ARG A 65 -22.06 -10.38 10.94
CA ARG A 65 -23.10 -9.74 10.13
C ARG A 65 -23.68 -10.63 9.03
N SER A 66 -23.22 -11.88 8.90
CA SER A 66 -23.58 -12.77 7.78
C SER A 66 -23.43 -12.08 6.42
N ALA A 67 -22.40 -11.23 6.28
CA ALA A 67 -22.27 -10.37 5.11
C ALA A 67 -22.02 -11.13 3.80
N GLY A 68 -21.79 -12.45 3.86
CA GLY A 68 -21.48 -13.29 2.70
C GLY A 68 -20.15 -12.95 2.01
N VAL A 69 -19.36 -12.05 2.61
CA VAL A 69 -18.10 -11.52 2.09
C VAL A 69 -17.01 -11.81 3.10
N ALA A 70 -15.98 -12.56 2.69
CA ALA A 70 -14.78 -12.76 3.47
C ALA A 70 -13.74 -11.67 3.14
N LEU A 71 -13.02 -11.17 4.15
CA LEU A 71 -11.88 -10.27 3.94
C LEU A 71 -10.68 -11.04 3.38
N ASN A 72 -10.78 -11.45 2.12
CA ASN A 72 -9.74 -12.18 1.42
C ASN A 72 -8.80 -11.23 0.68
N THR A 73 -7.75 -11.79 0.07
CA THR A 73 -6.74 -11.01 -0.67
C THR A 73 -7.31 -10.27 -1.87
N GLU A 74 -8.40 -10.76 -2.46
CA GLU A 74 -9.10 -10.07 -3.55
C GLU A 74 -9.81 -8.82 -3.03
N CYS A 75 -10.59 -8.95 -1.96
CA CYS A 75 -11.32 -7.85 -1.34
C CYS A 75 -10.37 -6.76 -0.86
N MET A 76 -9.27 -7.13 -0.18
CA MET A 76 -8.22 -6.18 0.22
C MET A 76 -7.62 -5.45 -0.99
N LEU A 77 -7.42 -6.15 -2.12
CA LEU A 77 -6.88 -5.52 -3.32
C LEU A 77 -7.87 -4.53 -3.95
N LYS A 78 -9.17 -4.83 -3.94
CA LYS A 78 -10.20 -3.88 -4.41
C LYS A 78 -10.25 -2.62 -3.53
N LEU A 79 -10.09 -2.80 -2.22
CA LEU A 79 -10.09 -1.69 -1.26
C LEU A 79 -8.79 -0.88 -1.29
N ALA A 80 -7.69 -1.41 -1.82
CA ALA A 80 -6.40 -0.74 -1.89
C ALA A 80 -6.40 0.59 -2.65
N ALA A 81 -7.38 0.80 -3.53
CA ALA A 81 -7.57 2.07 -4.25
C ALA A 81 -8.15 3.19 -3.36
N LEU A 82 -8.71 2.86 -2.19
CA LEU A 82 -9.18 3.87 -1.26
C LEU A 82 -7.99 4.68 -0.76
N ASP A 83 -8.08 5.99 -0.95
CA ASP A 83 -7.07 6.90 -0.43
C ASP A 83 -7.24 7.05 1.07
N SER A 84 -6.13 6.98 1.80
CA SER A 84 -6.05 7.40 3.19
C SER A 84 -5.18 8.64 3.29
N GLU A 85 -5.58 9.55 4.18
CA GLU A 85 -4.78 10.72 4.54
C GLU A 85 -3.41 10.32 5.09
N GLU A 86 -3.29 9.10 5.63
CA GLU A 86 -2.06 8.58 6.18
C GLU A 86 -0.92 8.56 5.15
N TYR A 87 -1.24 8.24 3.89
CA TYR A 87 -0.27 8.14 2.79
C TYR A 87 -0.22 9.38 1.90
N THR A 88 -1.07 10.38 2.16
CA THR A 88 -1.11 11.59 1.34
C THR A 88 -0.01 12.57 1.76
N LEU A 89 0.94 12.84 0.87
CA LEU A 89 1.97 13.86 1.08
C LEU A 89 1.35 15.26 0.94
N ARG A 90 1.28 16.05 2.01
CA ARG A 90 0.65 17.40 2.01
C ARG A 90 1.58 18.53 1.53
N ARG A 91 2.75 18.21 0.95
CA ARG A 91 3.72 19.20 0.48
C ARG A 91 3.33 19.73 -0.91
N LYS A 92 3.22 21.05 -1.06
CA LYS A 92 2.90 21.75 -2.32
C LYS A 92 4.02 21.76 -3.36
N GLU A 93 5.06 20.95 -3.15
CA GLU A 93 6.16 20.85 -4.10
C GLU A 93 5.73 19.90 -5.22
N ASP A 94 5.82 20.36 -6.47
CA ASP A 94 5.43 19.62 -7.69
C ASP A 94 5.95 18.17 -7.72
N VAL A 95 7.14 17.91 -7.18
CA VAL A 95 7.73 16.56 -7.16
C VAL A 95 7.00 15.61 -6.19
N PHE A 96 6.49 16.13 -5.07
CA PHE A 96 5.71 15.36 -4.10
C PHE A 96 4.27 15.15 -4.58
N GLU A 97 3.66 16.18 -5.19
CA GLU A 97 2.33 16.07 -5.82
C GLU A 97 2.33 15.02 -6.92
N LYS A 98 3.33 15.08 -7.81
CA LYS A 98 3.49 14.08 -8.87
C LYS A 98 3.71 12.67 -8.33
N LEU A 99 4.48 12.51 -7.26
CA LEU A 99 4.68 11.20 -6.63
C LEU A 99 3.37 10.64 -6.04
N ASN A 100 2.57 11.48 -5.36
CA ASN A 100 1.26 11.09 -4.85
C ASN A 100 0.33 10.64 -5.98
N GLU A 101 0.29 11.40 -7.09
CA GLU A 101 -0.53 11.08 -8.25
C GLU A 101 -0.15 9.73 -8.85
N GLN A 102 1.15 9.49 -9.09
CA GLN A 102 1.62 8.21 -9.63
C GLN A 102 1.34 7.03 -8.69
N ALA A 103 1.50 7.23 -7.38
CA ALA A 103 1.18 6.20 -6.41
C ALA A 103 -0.32 5.88 -6.38
N ARG A 104 -1.18 6.90 -6.43
CA ARG A 104 -2.63 6.73 -6.50
C ARG A 104 -3.06 6.00 -7.76
N GLU A 105 -2.53 6.40 -8.92
CA GLU A 105 -2.86 5.74 -10.19
C GLU A 105 -2.40 4.28 -10.20
N LEU A 106 -1.20 3.97 -9.70
CA LEU A 106 -0.75 2.59 -9.57
C LEU A 106 -1.68 1.75 -8.67
N LYS A 107 -2.06 2.27 -7.50
CA LYS A 107 -3.00 1.59 -6.59
C LYS A 107 -4.36 1.33 -7.25
N LYS A 108 -4.89 2.32 -7.99
CA LYS A 108 -6.15 2.17 -8.74
C LYS A 108 -6.07 1.10 -9.81
N ILE A 109 -4.98 1.06 -10.59
CA ILE A 109 -4.80 0.03 -11.63
C ILE A 109 -4.69 -1.36 -10.98
N LEU A 110 -3.92 -1.50 -9.90
CA LEU A 110 -3.81 -2.77 -9.16
C LEU A 110 -5.15 -3.23 -8.59
N ALA A 111 -6.00 -2.31 -8.12
CA ALA A 111 -7.32 -2.62 -7.57
C ALA A 111 -8.35 -3.11 -8.62
N ARG A 112 -8.15 -2.80 -9.91
CA ARG A 112 -9.00 -3.30 -11.02
C ARG A 112 -8.66 -4.74 -11.43
N LEU A 113 -7.49 -5.24 -11.03
CA LEU A 113 -6.98 -6.54 -11.45
C LEU A 113 -7.98 -7.68 -11.17
N PRO A 114 -8.65 -7.77 -10.00
CA PRO A 114 -9.69 -8.77 -9.77
C PRO A 114 -10.86 -8.78 -10.75
N ASP A 115 -11.26 -7.63 -11.27
CA ASP A 115 -12.41 -7.51 -12.15
C ASP A 115 -12.03 -7.76 -13.61
N GLU A 116 -10.78 -7.49 -13.98
CA GLU A 116 -10.28 -7.57 -15.36
C GLU A 116 -9.62 -8.93 -15.69
N ILE A 117 -9.21 -9.70 -14.69
CA ILE A 117 -8.51 -10.99 -14.85
C ILE A 117 -9.32 -12.08 -15.56
N GLY A 118 -10.66 -12.02 -15.50
CA GLY A 118 -11.55 -12.93 -16.22
C GLY A 118 -11.61 -12.67 -17.73
N ASP A 119 -11.19 -11.49 -18.18
CA ASP A 119 -11.21 -11.05 -19.58
C ASP A 119 -9.76 -10.91 -20.08
N ARG A 120 -9.26 -11.94 -20.76
CA ARG A 120 -7.85 -12.04 -21.15
C ARG A 120 -7.31 -10.80 -21.91
N PRO A 121 -8.02 -10.25 -22.92
CA PRO A 121 -7.63 -8.97 -23.53
C PRO A 121 -7.50 -7.82 -22.53
N LYS A 122 -8.49 -7.62 -21.64
CA LYS A 122 -8.42 -6.57 -20.62
C LYS A 122 -7.28 -6.83 -19.65
N PHE A 123 -7.14 -8.04 -19.14
CA PHE A 123 -6.08 -8.43 -18.22
C PHE A 123 -4.67 -8.15 -18.78
N LEU A 124 -4.43 -8.47 -20.05
CA LEU A 124 -3.15 -8.15 -20.70
C LEU A 124 -2.92 -6.64 -20.82
N GLN A 125 -3.97 -5.84 -20.99
CA GLN A 125 -3.89 -4.39 -20.96
C GLN A 125 -3.58 -3.89 -19.54
N THR A 126 -4.28 -4.39 -18.52
CA THR A 126 -4.02 -4.09 -17.11
C THR A 126 -2.57 -4.35 -16.73
N ILE A 127 -1.98 -5.47 -17.17
CA ILE A 127 -0.57 -5.79 -16.91
C ILE A 127 0.37 -4.74 -17.51
N LYS A 128 0.09 -4.26 -18.73
CA LYS A 128 0.87 -3.20 -19.37
C LYS A 128 0.72 -1.87 -18.63
N ASP A 129 -0.48 -1.56 -18.18
CA ASP A 129 -0.78 -0.34 -17.43
C ASP A 129 -0.08 -0.38 -16.06
N ILE A 130 -0.07 -1.53 -15.37
CA ILE A 130 0.69 -1.74 -14.12
C ILE A 130 2.19 -1.55 -14.36
N ALA A 131 2.74 -2.16 -15.41
CA ALA A 131 4.16 -2.01 -15.73
C ALA A 131 4.54 -0.55 -15.99
N SER A 132 3.65 0.20 -16.65
CA SER A 132 3.83 1.63 -16.91
C SER A 132 3.73 2.44 -15.61
N GLY A 133 2.72 2.20 -14.77
CA GLY A 133 2.57 2.88 -13.48
C GLY A 133 3.73 2.62 -12.51
N ILE A 134 4.28 1.39 -12.47
CA ILE A 134 5.48 1.06 -11.69
C ILE A 134 6.67 1.87 -12.17
N LYS A 135 6.86 1.97 -13.49
CA LYS A 135 7.94 2.76 -14.09
C LYS A 135 7.80 4.24 -13.75
N ASP A 136 6.61 4.81 -13.90
CA ASP A 136 6.34 6.23 -13.65
C ASP A 136 6.52 6.60 -12.17
N LEU A 137 6.07 5.73 -11.25
CA LEU A 137 6.31 5.88 -9.81
C LEU A 137 7.80 5.87 -9.48
N LEU A 138 8.56 4.91 -10.03
CA LEU A 138 10.01 4.83 -9.83
C LEU A 138 10.74 6.05 -10.40
N GLU A 139 10.32 6.56 -11.56
CA GLU A 139 10.88 7.79 -12.13
C GLU A 139 10.59 9.01 -11.26
N ALA A 140 9.37 9.15 -10.73
CA ALA A 140 9.01 10.22 -9.79
C ALA A 140 9.86 10.14 -8.51
N LEU A 141 10.01 8.95 -7.93
CA LEU A 141 10.85 8.73 -6.75
C LEU A 141 12.33 9.07 -7.03
N ASN A 142 12.85 8.69 -8.20
CA ASN A 142 14.23 9.03 -8.60
C ASN A 142 14.43 10.54 -8.75
N ARG A 143 13.45 11.25 -9.32
CA ARG A 143 13.47 12.73 -9.42
C ARG A 143 13.52 13.36 -8.04
N LEU A 144 12.73 12.84 -7.09
CA LEU A 144 12.72 13.29 -5.70
C LEU A 144 14.09 13.08 -5.02
N ILE A 145 14.65 11.87 -5.10
CA ILE A 145 15.96 11.53 -4.52
C ILE A 145 17.06 12.39 -5.14
N LYS A 146 17.01 12.67 -6.45
CA LYS A 146 18.00 13.51 -7.13
C LYS A 146 17.89 14.98 -6.71
N LYS A 147 16.66 15.52 -6.61
CA LYS A 147 16.42 16.93 -6.27
C LYS A 147 16.76 17.24 -4.81
N HIS A 148 16.48 16.32 -3.88
CA HIS A 148 16.70 16.54 -2.45
C HIS A 148 17.90 15.78 -1.86
N GLY A 149 18.60 14.98 -2.68
CA GLY A 149 19.74 14.17 -2.25
C GLY A 149 20.98 14.96 -1.80
N ALA A 150 20.99 16.28 -1.98
CA ALA A 150 22.04 17.18 -1.48
C ALA A 150 21.68 17.91 -0.16
N GLY A 151 20.45 17.70 0.37
CA GLY A 151 19.94 18.41 1.56
C GLY A 151 19.40 17.48 2.65
N ARG A 152 18.27 17.84 3.29
CA ARG A 152 17.65 17.15 4.45
C ARG A 152 17.36 15.65 4.28
N LEU A 153 17.45 15.11 3.06
CA LEU A 153 17.26 13.70 2.75
C LEU A 153 18.55 12.88 2.75
N LYS A 154 19.72 13.47 3.02
CA LYS A 154 21.02 12.78 2.99
C LYS A 154 21.07 11.57 3.95
N ASP A 155 20.56 11.74 5.17
CA ASP A 155 20.60 10.69 6.21
C ASP A 155 19.58 9.57 5.98
N ARG A 156 18.54 9.84 5.20
CA ARG A 156 17.49 8.87 4.85
C ARG A 156 17.55 8.39 3.40
N LYS A 157 18.55 8.84 2.63
CA LYS A 157 18.76 8.41 1.25
C LYS A 157 19.02 6.91 1.16
N SER A 158 19.84 6.37 2.07
CA SER A 158 20.13 4.94 2.15
C SER A 158 18.86 4.11 2.41
N VAL A 159 17.96 4.61 3.27
CA VAL A 159 16.69 3.97 3.61
C VAL A 159 15.70 4.03 2.45
N LEU A 160 15.58 5.18 1.77
CA LEU A 160 14.76 5.29 0.56
C LEU A 160 15.29 4.41 -0.58
N ASP A 161 16.61 4.33 -0.74
CA ASP A 161 17.22 3.42 -1.70
C ASP A 161 16.96 1.94 -1.34
N ALA A 162 16.88 1.60 -0.04
CA ALA A 162 16.50 0.27 0.41
C ALA A 162 15.04 -0.07 0.08
N HIS A 163 14.07 0.79 0.43
CA HIS A 163 12.66 0.58 0.09
C HIS A 163 12.42 0.59 -1.43
N LYS A 164 13.16 1.42 -2.18
CA LYS A 164 13.15 1.38 -3.64
C LYS A 164 13.61 0.02 -4.17
N LYS A 165 14.70 -0.55 -3.62
CA LYS A 165 15.17 -1.89 -4.00
C LYS A 165 14.13 -2.96 -3.66
N GLU A 166 13.50 -2.85 -2.49
CA GLU A 166 12.44 -3.75 -2.07
C GLU A 166 11.23 -3.70 -3.01
N PHE A 167 10.76 -2.50 -3.35
CA PHE A 167 9.68 -2.30 -4.33
C PHE A 167 10.04 -2.88 -5.71
N ILE A 168 11.28 -2.69 -6.18
CA ILE A 168 11.76 -3.30 -7.43
C ILE A 168 11.74 -4.84 -7.34
N ASN A 169 12.13 -5.40 -6.20
CA ASN A 169 12.09 -6.85 -5.99
C ASN A 169 10.65 -7.36 -5.97
N SER A 170 9.72 -6.67 -5.30
CA SER A 170 8.29 -7.00 -5.33
C SER A 170 7.70 -6.90 -6.73
N SER A 171 8.11 -5.92 -7.54
CA SER A 171 7.69 -5.79 -8.95
C SER A 171 8.18 -6.94 -9.83
N LYS A 172 9.42 -7.40 -9.63
CA LYS A 172 9.94 -8.60 -10.30
C LYS A 172 9.17 -9.84 -9.86
N ASN A 173 8.96 -10.01 -8.55
CA ASN A 173 8.18 -11.11 -8.02
C ASN A 173 6.74 -11.14 -8.56
N PHE A 174 6.10 -9.98 -8.70
CA PHE A 174 4.79 -9.86 -9.34
C PHE A 174 4.83 -10.33 -10.79
N SER A 175 5.83 -9.90 -11.55
CA SER A 175 6.01 -10.33 -12.94
C SER A 175 6.23 -11.84 -13.07
N ASP A 176 7.01 -12.45 -12.17
CA ASP A 176 7.23 -13.89 -12.14
C ASP A 176 5.98 -14.65 -11.69
N THR A 177 5.23 -14.11 -10.74
CA THR A 177 3.94 -14.65 -10.31
C THR A 177 2.92 -14.65 -11.45
N LEU A 178 2.90 -13.59 -12.28
CA LEU A 178 2.07 -13.56 -13.49
C LEU A 178 2.47 -14.66 -14.49
N LYS A 179 3.78 -14.90 -14.69
CA LYS A 179 4.26 -15.99 -15.57
C LYS A 179 3.83 -17.36 -15.07
N ILE A 180 3.89 -17.57 -13.76
CA ILE A 180 3.45 -18.81 -13.10
C ILE A 180 1.93 -18.96 -13.25
N TYR A 181 1.17 -17.89 -13.01
CA TYR A 181 -0.28 -17.85 -13.18
C TYR A 181 -0.73 -18.25 -14.59
N PHE A 182 -0.05 -17.78 -15.64
CA PHE A 182 -0.36 -18.19 -17.02
C PHE A 182 -0.13 -19.69 -17.28
N ARG A 183 0.55 -20.41 -16.38
CA ARG A 183 0.78 -21.86 -16.45
C ARG A 183 -0.16 -22.66 -15.55
N ASP A 184 -0.37 -22.21 -14.31
CA ASP A 184 -1.07 -22.98 -13.26
C ASP A 184 -2.49 -22.48 -12.94
N GLY A 185 -2.85 -21.26 -13.37
CA GLY A 185 -4.14 -20.64 -13.11
C GLY A 185 -4.36 -20.19 -11.66
N HIS A 186 -3.35 -20.21 -10.78
CA HIS A 186 -3.49 -19.89 -9.37
C HIS A 186 -3.56 -18.38 -9.10
N ILE A 187 -4.77 -17.85 -9.22
CA ILE A 187 -5.05 -16.41 -9.17
C ILE A 187 -4.74 -15.73 -7.82
N ASN A 188 -4.90 -16.47 -6.71
CA ASN A 188 -4.67 -15.93 -5.37
C ASN A 188 -3.23 -15.44 -5.16
N ASN A 189 -2.25 -16.06 -5.83
CA ASN A 189 -0.86 -15.63 -5.76
C ASN A 189 -0.66 -14.27 -6.43
N VAL A 190 -1.36 -14.02 -7.53
CA VAL A 190 -1.35 -12.72 -8.23
C VAL A 190 -1.90 -11.64 -7.31
N TYR A 191 -3.03 -11.90 -6.64
CA TYR A 191 -3.63 -10.95 -5.68
C TYR A 191 -2.69 -10.66 -4.50
N LYS A 192 -2.08 -11.68 -3.91
CA LYS A 192 -1.10 -11.49 -2.82
C LYS A 192 0.09 -10.64 -3.27
N SER A 193 0.64 -10.91 -4.45
CA SER A 193 1.77 -10.14 -4.97
C SER A 193 1.39 -8.71 -5.35
N ALA A 194 0.16 -8.47 -5.81
CA ALA A 194 -0.37 -7.13 -6.09
C ALA A 194 -0.59 -6.32 -4.80
N ASN A 195 -1.16 -6.94 -3.75
CA ASN A 195 -1.29 -6.30 -2.43
C ASN A 195 0.06 -5.91 -1.85
N LYS A 196 1.10 -6.74 -2.04
CA LYS A 196 2.46 -6.39 -1.63
C LYS A 196 2.97 -5.11 -2.32
N LEU A 197 2.71 -4.96 -3.63
CA LEU A 197 3.09 -3.74 -4.36
C LEU A 197 2.38 -2.48 -3.83
N VAL A 198 1.10 -2.60 -3.46
CA VAL A 198 0.37 -1.51 -2.81
C VAL A 198 1.02 -1.17 -1.48
N ASN A 199 1.31 -2.19 -0.66
CA ASN A 199 1.92 -1.98 0.65
C ASN A 199 3.28 -1.28 0.54
N ASP A 200 4.16 -1.76 -0.34
CA ASP A 200 5.48 -1.16 -0.58
C ASP A 200 5.34 0.30 -1.07
N THR A 201 4.33 0.59 -1.89
CA THR A 201 4.00 1.96 -2.33
C THR A 201 3.61 2.84 -1.13
N ASN A 202 2.73 2.35 -0.26
CA ASN A 202 2.29 3.05 0.94
C ASN A 202 3.44 3.27 1.93
N THR A 203 4.34 2.30 2.10
CA THR A 203 5.54 2.42 2.93
C THR A 203 6.46 3.54 2.44
N ILE A 204 6.69 3.63 1.13
CA ILE A 204 7.47 4.73 0.53
C ILE A 204 6.84 6.09 0.85
N LEU A 205 5.51 6.22 0.67
CA LEU A 205 4.79 7.46 0.95
C LEU A 205 4.83 7.84 2.44
N LYS A 206 4.57 6.87 3.34
CA LYS A 206 4.60 7.09 4.81
C LYS A 206 5.99 7.56 5.27
N MET A 207 7.04 6.94 4.73
CA MET A 207 8.42 7.36 5.00
C MET A 207 8.69 8.79 4.58
N LEU A 208 8.26 9.18 3.37
CA LEU A 208 8.42 10.55 2.87
C LEU A 208 7.59 11.58 3.65
N LYS A 209 6.43 11.18 4.17
CA LYS A 209 5.60 12.03 5.04
C LYS A 209 6.30 12.35 6.36
N SER A 210 7.01 11.38 6.93
CA SER A 210 7.79 11.59 8.17
C SER A 210 9.02 12.50 8.02
N VAL A 211 9.45 12.80 6.78
CA VAL A 211 10.47 13.83 6.45
C VAL A 211 9.85 15.25 6.44
N GLY A 212 8.53 15.31 6.57
CA GLY A 212 7.64 16.46 6.45
C GLY A 212 7.59 17.41 7.64
N ASN A 213 7.73 16.87 8.85
CA ASN A 213 7.52 17.56 10.12
C ASN A 213 8.84 17.96 10.78
#